data_AF-A0A317LZL6-F1
#
_entry.id   AF-A0A317LZL6-F1
#
_cell.length_a   1.000
_cell.length_b   1.000
_cell.length_c   1.000
_cell.angle_alpha   90.00
_cell.angle_beta   90.00
_cell.angle_gamma   90.00
#
_symmetry.space_group_name_H-M   'P 1'
#
loop_
_entity.id
_entity.type
_entity.pdbx_description
1 polymer ?
#
loop_
_entity_poly.entity_id
_entity_poly.type
_entity_poly.pdbx_seq_one_letter_code
_entity_poly.pdbx_strand_id
1 'polypeptide(L)'
;MPDPTRKALPPGRSMTTTSTPAHRAHQAGERAFSLDRARKLAEQTLAQAGLHARLHDLDGAWRCHLHRLDDTLAPAGVGAGKGESEQARVGALFEALEHHHSDAHAITAEQLVLRSSQELASEELATDPAIRPLALAPPTPLACRTHTALDGSGAGMDVPVYLHTPSYLSATPHQRRALGDTFDYSTVARYSTNNGTAIGATDTEAFVHALAETVERDALSMLLSSTFLDPHPEPLRVVDPTSLPEDLRQLHTRAQDRSGTAVWLLEMTTDLGIPAFHAYAPARQGHHMVGYGASLCATHAARRALEEFVQVLAIFEHEDHPPPDLAALSRHPALLRAGRADLTPHLASARVLAFTATTAPVSPAGHLAALVRVLTAHGHRPYGRVLHEAANGVSTVSVCVPGLERFFAVTSGQCVVPGPRGRAHMTRAN
;
A
#
# COMPACT_ATOMS: atom_id res chain seq x y z
N MET A 1 -31.91 73.29 27.06
CA MET A 1 -30.79 72.66 27.81
C MET A 1 -31.36 72.06 29.09
N PRO A 2 -30.89 70.90 29.60
CA PRO A 2 -30.05 69.85 28.99
C PRO A 2 -30.95 68.76 28.35
N ASP A 3 -30.74 67.45 28.57
CA ASP A 3 -30.03 66.54 27.64
C ASP A 3 -30.53 65.06 27.78
N PRO A 4 -30.23 64.09 26.88
CA PRO A 4 -31.02 62.86 26.72
C PRO A 4 -30.28 61.49 26.86
N THR A 5 -31.07 60.40 26.77
CA THR A 5 -30.67 59.00 26.45
C THR A 5 -29.83 58.24 27.52
N ARG A 6 -29.87 56.90 27.66
CA ARG A 6 -30.03 55.80 26.68
C ARG A 6 -30.83 54.60 27.24
N LYS A 7 -31.24 53.69 26.35
CA LYS A 7 -32.30 52.67 26.57
C LYS A 7 -31.85 51.39 27.30
N ALA A 8 -32.82 50.72 27.93
CA ALA A 8 -32.67 49.42 28.59
C ALA A 8 -32.49 48.22 27.61
N LEU A 9 -31.88 47.15 28.10
CA LEU A 9 -31.82 45.82 27.46
C LEU A 9 -32.80 44.84 28.15
N PRO A 10 -33.65 44.10 27.41
CA PRO A 10 -34.44 42.99 27.94
C PRO A 10 -33.68 41.64 27.86
N PRO A 11 -34.10 40.60 28.61
CA PRO A 11 -33.26 39.44 28.90
C PRO A 11 -33.45 38.24 27.96
N GLY A 12 -32.40 37.40 27.92
CA GLY A 12 -32.47 35.94 27.89
C GLY A 12 -33.28 35.25 26.79
N ARG A 13 -32.60 34.79 25.73
CA ARG A 13 -33.08 33.68 24.89
C ARG A 13 -32.15 32.47 25.03
N SER A 14 -32.76 31.32 25.33
CA SER A 14 -32.10 30.02 25.34
C SER A 14 -31.48 29.73 23.98
N MET A 15 -30.18 29.44 23.94
CA MET A 15 -29.54 28.80 22.80
C MET A 15 -29.39 27.32 23.10
N THR A 16 -30.34 26.52 22.60
CA THR A 16 -30.15 25.10 22.39
C THR A 16 -28.93 24.90 21.51
N THR A 17 -27.86 24.35 22.06
CA THR A 17 -26.66 23.94 21.32
C THR A 17 -27.04 22.79 20.39
N THR A 18 -27.34 23.12 19.13
CA THR A 18 -27.42 22.14 18.05
C THR A 18 -26.07 21.46 17.92
N SER A 19 -26.01 20.17 18.27
CA SER A 19 -24.82 19.34 18.13
C SER A 19 -24.48 19.14 16.66
N THR A 20 -23.41 19.79 16.20
CA THR A 20 -22.84 19.61 14.86
C THR A 20 -22.45 18.13 14.66
N PRO A 21 -22.71 17.50 13.50
CA PRO A 21 -22.45 16.07 13.27
C PRO A 21 -20.95 15.76 13.04
N ALA A 22 -20.12 16.02 14.05
CA ALA A 22 -18.65 16.06 13.95
C ALA A 22 -17.93 14.68 14.04
N HIS A 23 -18.63 13.56 13.80
CA HIS A 23 -18.13 12.20 14.11
C HIS A 23 -18.19 11.19 12.94
N ARG A 24 -18.15 11.64 11.67
CA ARG A 24 -18.41 10.77 10.50
C ARG A 24 -17.26 10.51 9.51
N ALA A 25 -16.01 10.94 9.76
CA ALA A 25 -14.96 10.91 8.72
C ALA A 25 -13.51 10.68 9.20
N HIS A 26 -13.24 9.64 10.00
CA HIS A 26 -11.85 9.15 10.15
C HIS A 26 -11.45 8.34 8.90
N GLN A 27 -10.55 8.89 8.07
CA GLN A 27 -10.01 8.26 6.84
C GLN A 27 -11.06 7.49 6.02
N ALA A 28 -12.13 8.19 5.62
CA ALA A 28 -13.26 7.64 4.84
C ALA A 28 -13.92 6.35 5.41
N GLY A 29 -13.81 6.11 6.71
CA GLY A 29 -14.36 4.93 7.38
C GLY A 29 -13.40 3.74 7.47
N GLU A 30 -12.16 3.86 7.00
CA GLU A 30 -11.16 2.78 7.03
C GLU A 30 -10.47 2.62 8.40
N ARG A 31 -10.69 3.55 9.35
CA ARG A 31 -10.19 3.47 10.73
C ARG A 31 -11.34 3.45 11.74
N ALA A 32 -11.22 2.58 12.74
CA ALA A 32 -12.17 2.45 13.85
C ALA A 32 -11.92 3.49 14.95
N PHE A 33 -10.68 3.95 15.10
CA PHE A 33 -10.26 4.84 16.18
C PHE A 33 -9.89 6.25 15.70
N SER A 34 -9.97 7.21 16.62
CA SER A 34 -9.38 8.54 16.41
C SER A 34 -7.86 8.47 16.40
N LEU A 35 -7.22 9.46 15.77
CA LEU A 35 -5.77 9.55 15.63
C LEU A 35 -5.03 9.49 16.98
N ASP A 36 -5.53 10.19 18.00
CA ASP A 36 -5.01 10.15 19.37
C ASP A 36 -5.10 8.76 20.02
N ARG A 37 -6.14 7.99 19.71
CA ARG A 37 -6.30 6.64 20.24
C ARG A 37 -5.38 5.68 19.50
N ALA A 38 -5.26 5.78 18.17
CA ALA A 38 -4.31 5.01 17.38
C ALA A 38 -2.86 5.26 17.84
N ARG A 39 -2.46 6.52 18.07
CA ARG A 39 -1.14 6.88 18.63
C ARG A 39 -0.87 6.18 19.96
N LYS A 40 -1.80 6.29 20.92
CA LYS A 40 -1.67 5.65 22.24
C LYS A 40 -1.59 4.13 22.15
N LEU A 41 -2.26 3.52 21.17
CA LEU A 41 -2.16 2.08 20.93
C LEU A 41 -0.77 1.70 20.40
N ALA A 42 -0.24 2.40 19.40
CA ALA A 42 1.12 2.16 18.90
C ALA A 42 2.20 2.37 19.99
N GLU A 43 2.10 3.45 20.79
CA GLU A 43 2.99 3.72 21.93
C GLU A 43 2.94 2.59 22.97
N GLN A 44 1.75 2.04 23.25
CA GLN A 44 1.58 0.88 24.14
C GLN A 44 2.18 -0.40 23.55
N THR A 45 2.03 -0.65 22.25
CA THR A 45 2.61 -1.79 21.55
C THR A 45 4.14 -1.74 21.58
N LEU A 46 4.74 -0.56 21.34
CA LEU A 46 6.19 -0.35 21.49
C LEU A 46 6.66 -0.67 22.91
N ALA A 47 5.99 -0.13 23.93
CA ALA A 47 6.34 -0.39 25.33
C ALA A 47 6.24 -1.89 25.70
N GLN A 48 5.23 -2.60 25.17
CA GLN A 48 5.07 -4.06 25.35
C GLN A 48 6.21 -4.85 24.70
N ALA A 49 6.71 -4.39 23.55
CA ALA A 49 7.83 -5.00 22.83
C ALA A 49 9.23 -4.63 23.40
N GLY A 50 9.31 -3.79 24.45
CA GLY A 50 10.58 -3.27 24.95
C GLY A 50 11.26 -2.29 23.98
N LEU A 51 10.46 -1.57 23.19
CA LEU A 51 10.90 -0.63 22.17
C LEU A 51 10.48 0.81 22.52
N HIS A 52 11.21 1.77 21.97
CA HIS A 52 10.82 3.16 21.89
C HIS A 52 11.03 3.70 20.47
N ALA A 53 10.33 4.78 20.11
CA ALA A 53 10.43 5.38 18.79
C ALA A 53 11.15 6.73 18.84
N ARG A 54 11.95 7.02 17.80
CA ARG A 54 12.51 8.33 17.51
C ARG A 54 11.91 8.82 16.19
N LEU A 55 11.30 10.00 16.25
CA LEU A 55 10.56 10.60 15.14
C LEU A 55 11.29 11.84 14.63
N HIS A 56 11.45 11.93 13.31
CA HIS A 56 12.10 13.03 12.61
C HIS A 56 11.15 13.62 11.58
N ASP A 57 11.00 14.95 11.58
CA ASP A 57 10.24 15.68 10.57
C ASP A 57 11.14 15.85 9.33
N LEU A 58 10.61 15.53 8.15
CA LEU A 58 11.25 15.73 6.85
C LEU A 58 10.57 16.90 6.09
N ASP A 59 9.99 17.83 6.84
CA ASP A 59 9.18 18.95 6.36
C ASP A 59 8.08 18.48 5.41
N GLY A 60 7.11 17.69 5.89
CA GLY A 60 5.98 17.18 5.08
C GLY A 60 5.94 15.67 4.87
N ALA A 61 6.91 14.95 5.43
CA ALA A 61 6.79 13.56 5.85
C ALA A 61 7.36 13.41 7.26
N TRP A 62 7.05 12.29 7.91
CA TRP A 62 7.74 11.90 9.14
C TRP A 62 8.49 10.59 8.95
N ARG A 63 9.69 10.50 9.49
CA ARG A 63 10.49 9.26 9.58
C ARG A 63 10.48 8.77 11.02
N CYS A 64 10.27 7.47 11.21
CA CYS A 64 10.34 6.79 12.50
C CYS A 64 11.47 5.76 12.50
N HIS A 65 12.27 5.76 13.55
CA HIS A 65 13.22 4.68 13.88
C HIS A 65 12.84 4.07 15.23
N LEU A 66 12.73 2.75 15.28
CA LEU A 66 12.51 1.99 16.51
C LEU A 66 13.85 1.60 17.12
N HIS A 67 13.96 1.80 18.43
CA HIS A 67 15.13 1.48 19.23
C HIS A 67 14.72 0.58 20.39
N ARG A 68 15.62 -0.30 20.81
CA ARG A 68 15.50 -1.08 22.05
C ARG A 68 15.73 -0.18 23.27
N LEU A 69 15.51 -0.72 24.46
CA LEU A 69 15.78 -0.02 25.74
C LEU A 69 17.26 0.34 25.97
N ASP A 70 18.19 -0.26 25.22
CA ASP A 70 19.63 0.04 25.23
C ASP A 70 20.07 1.03 24.14
N ASP A 71 19.11 1.76 23.55
CA ASP A 71 19.26 2.68 22.42
C ASP A 71 19.76 2.05 21.10
N THR A 72 19.98 0.73 21.02
CA THR A 72 20.33 0.08 19.75
C THR A 72 19.12 0.02 18.81
N LEU A 73 19.36 0.13 17.50
CA LEU A 73 18.30 0.06 16.48
C LEU A 73 17.62 -1.32 16.50
N ALA A 74 16.29 -1.33 16.45
CA ALA A 74 15.51 -2.55 16.28
C ALA A 74 15.60 -3.06 14.83
N PRO A 75 15.69 -4.38 14.59
CA PRO A 75 15.71 -4.94 13.24
C PRO A 75 14.44 -4.54 12.47
N ALA A 76 14.61 -4.08 11.23
CA ALA A 76 13.54 -3.59 10.36
C ALA A 76 12.64 -2.48 10.97
N GLY A 77 13.06 -1.84 12.05
CA GLY A 77 12.26 -0.82 12.76
C GLY A 77 12.33 0.56 12.12
N VAL A 78 12.11 0.70 10.81
CA VAL A 78 12.12 2.00 10.11
C VAL A 78 10.83 2.16 9.32
N GLY A 79 10.17 3.31 9.42
CA GLY A 79 8.93 3.60 8.70
C GLY A 79 8.77 5.08 8.38
N ALA A 80 7.99 5.38 7.35
CA ALA A 80 7.62 6.72 6.93
C ALA A 80 6.14 7.01 7.24
N GLY A 81 5.78 8.29 7.26
CA GLY A 81 4.40 8.73 7.45
C GLY A 81 4.02 9.88 6.53
N LYS A 82 2.76 9.87 6.08
CA LYS A 82 2.18 10.81 5.10
C LYS A 82 0.86 11.42 5.56
N GLY A 83 0.54 12.59 5.01
CA GLY A 83 -0.61 13.42 5.37
C GLY A 83 -0.24 14.59 6.29
N GLU A 84 -1.24 15.24 6.87
CA GLU A 84 -1.06 16.33 7.84
C GLU A 84 -0.20 15.87 9.04
N SER A 85 0.57 16.78 9.66
CA SER A 85 1.73 16.42 10.51
C SER A 85 1.46 15.34 11.58
N GLU A 86 0.40 15.46 12.39
CA GLU A 86 0.06 14.41 13.38
C GLU A 86 -0.34 13.07 12.74
N GLN A 87 -1.00 13.09 11.56
CA GLN A 87 -1.32 11.87 10.82
C GLN A 87 -0.04 11.20 10.31
N ALA A 88 0.91 11.98 9.79
CA ALA A 88 2.20 11.47 9.37
C ALA A 88 2.99 10.90 10.56
N ARG A 89 3.04 11.58 11.71
CA ARG A 89 3.69 11.05 12.93
C ARG A 89 3.17 9.68 13.35
N VAL A 90 1.84 9.51 13.36
CA VAL A 90 1.22 8.21 13.68
C VAL A 90 1.46 7.19 12.58
N GLY A 91 1.34 7.57 11.30
CA GLY A 91 1.65 6.71 10.16
C GLY A 91 3.06 6.12 10.24
N ALA A 92 4.07 6.95 10.54
CA ALA A 92 5.45 6.53 10.68
C ALA A 92 5.68 5.52 11.82
N LEU A 93 4.99 5.70 12.97
CA LEU A 93 5.03 4.74 14.07
C LEU A 93 4.43 3.38 13.68
N PHE A 94 3.30 3.40 12.97
CA PHE A 94 2.65 2.17 12.50
C PHE A 94 3.50 1.48 11.43
N GLU A 95 3.97 2.18 10.39
CA GLU A 95 4.81 1.59 9.33
C GLU A 95 6.11 0.99 9.90
N ALA A 96 6.74 1.65 10.88
CA ALA A 96 7.95 1.11 11.52
C ALA A 96 7.67 -0.14 12.38
N LEU A 97 6.51 -0.22 13.04
CA LEU A 97 6.04 -1.44 13.72
C LEU A 97 5.69 -2.55 12.72
N GLU A 98 5.10 -2.21 11.58
CA GLU A 98 4.74 -3.16 10.52
C GLU A 98 5.98 -3.86 9.96
N HIS A 99 6.98 -3.09 9.53
CA HIS A 99 8.26 -3.62 9.06
C HIS A 99 8.96 -4.45 10.15
N HIS A 100 8.91 -4.02 11.42
CA HIS A 100 9.46 -4.81 12.53
C HIS A 100 8.75 -6.15 12.73
N HIS A 101 7.42 -6.19 12.75
CA HIS A 101 6.65 -7.42 12.98
C HIS A 101 6.63 -8.39 11.78
N SER A 102 6.85 -7.89 10.56
CA SER A 102 6.76 -8.69 9.32
C SER A 102 8.10 -9.24 8.82
N ASP A 103 9.22 -8.75 9.38
CA ASP A 103 10.57 -9.13 9.00
C ASP A 103 10.94 -10.59 9.35
N ALA A 104 11.89 -11.15 8.62
CA ALA A 104 12.39 -12.51 8.80
C ALA A 104 12.88 -12.84 10.22
N HIS A 105 13.35 -11.86 11.01
CA HIS A 105 13.77 -12.13 12.39
C HIS A 105 12.61 -12.50 13.33
N ALA A 106 11.37 -12.16 12.98
CA ALA A 106 10.16 -12.49 13.74
C ALA A 106 9.57 -13.87 13.37
N ILE A 107 10.17 -14.58 12.41
CA ILE A 107 9.68 -15.87 11.93
C ILE A 107 10.21 -17.02 12.80
N THR A 108 9.29 -17.81 13.35
CA THR A 108 9.61 -19.03 14.11
C THR A 108 9.11 -20.28 13.38
N ALA A 109 9.66 -21.45 13.71
CA ALA A 109 9.33 -22.70 13.02
C ALA A 109 7.84 -23.09 13.19
N GLU A 110 7.23 -22.75 14.32
CA GLU A 110 5.84 -23.04 14.66
C GLU A 110 4.84 -22.24 13.82
N GLN A 111 5.29 -21.15 13.18
CA GLN A 111 4.48 -20.37 12.25
C GLN A 111 4.46 -20.94 10.83
N LEU A 112 5.33 -21.93 10.53
CA LEU A 112 5.61 -22.40 9.18
C LEU A 112 4.99 -23.77 8.88
N VAL A 113 4.56 -23.93 7.64
CA VAL A 113 4.25 -25.22 7.02
C VAL A 113 5.21 -25.40 5.85
N LEU A 114 5.90 -26.54 5.79
CA LEU A 114 6.78 -26.87 4.67
C LEU A 114 5.96 -27.53 3.57
N ARG A 115 5.99 -26.97 2.36
CA ARG A 115 5.36 -27.53 1.15
C ARG A 115 6.40 -27.75 0.06
N SER A 116 6.15 -28.67 -0.86
CA SER A 116 6.94 -28.80 -2.08
C SER A 116 6.49 -27.79 -3.15
N SER A 117 7.37 -27.47 -4.08
CA SER A 117 7.10 -26.55 -5.19
C SER A 117 6.00 -27.03 -6.14
N GLN A 118 5.82 -28.35 -6.31
CA GLN A 118 4.82 -28.95 -7.20
C GLN A 118 3.42 -28.90 -6.59
N GLU A 119 3.29 -29.12 -5.28
CA GLU A 119 2.01 -29.00 -4.58
C GLU A 119 1.44 -27.58 -4.76
N LEU A 120 2.24 -26.57 -4.43
CA LEU A 120 1.88 -25.16 -4.56
C LEU A 120 1.54 -24.76 -6.01
N ALA A 121 2.23 -25.36 -6.98
CA ALA A 121 1.97 -25.16 -8.40
C ALA A 121 0.74 -25.92 -8.94
N SER A 122 0.01 -26.65 -8.09
CA SER A 122 -1.20 -27.40 -8.43
C SER A 122 -2.48 -26.92 -7.73
N GLU A 123 -2.35 -25.98 -6.79
CA GLU A 123 -3.46 -25.41 -5.99
C GLU A 123 -4.02 -24.10 -6.59
N GLU A 124 -5.02 -23.48 -5.96
CA GLU A 124 -5.63 -22.18 -6.34
C GLU A 124 -4.57 -21.07 -6.53
N LEU A 125 -3.49 -21.16 -5.76
CA LEU A 125 -2.33 -20.28 -5.77
C LEU A 125 -1.51 -20.33 -7.09
N ALA A 126 -1.66 -21.38 -7.92
CA ALA A 126 -0.96 -21.51 -9.20
C ALA A 126 -1.36 -20.44 -10.25
N THR A 127 -2.44 -19.68 -9.98
CA THR A 127 -2.84 -18.52 -10.79
C THR A 127 -1.97 -17.28 -10.56
N ASP A 128 -1.22 -17.20 -9.44
CA ASP A 128 -0.31 -16.10 -9.15
C ASP A 128 0.95 -16.14 -10.05
N PRO A 129 1.34 -15.03 -10.71
CA PRO A 129 2.52 -14.98 -11.58
C PRO A 129 3.84 -15.36 -10.88
N ALA A 130 3.96 -15.16 -9.57
CA ALA A 130 5.12 -15.50 -8.76
C ALA A 130 5.27 -17.00 -8.48
N ILE A 131 4.19 -17.77 -8.62
CA ILE A 131 4.10 -19.19 -8.28
C ILE A 131 4.32 -20.07 -9.51
N ARG A 132 3.93 -19.58 -10.70
CA ARG A 132 4.16 -20.29 -11.98
C ARG A 132 5.59 -20.83 -12.20
N PRO A 133 6.69 -20.16 -11.77
CA PRO A 133 8.04 -20.72 -11.90
C PRO A 133 8.29 -21.95 -10.99
N LEU A 134 7.57 -22.09 -9.87
CA LEU A 134 7.71 -23.24 -8.95
C LEU A 134 7.34 -24.57 -9.63
N ALA A 135 6.44 -24.54 -10.61
CA ALA A 135 6.09 -25.70 -11.43
C ALA A 135 7.29 -26.33 -12.17
N LEU A 136 8.36 -25.56 -12.39
CA LEU A 136 9.59 -25.99 -13.07
C LEU A 136 10.76 -26.23 -12.09
N ALA A 137 10.56 -25.99 -10.79
CA ALA A 137 11.59 -26.13 -9.77
C ALA A 137 11.67 -27.58 -9.24
N PRO A 138 12.80 -27.99 -8.63
CA PRO A 138 12.91 -29.27 -7.93
C PRO A 138 11.92 -29.39 -6.75
N PRO A 139 11.52 -30.62 -6.36
CA PRO A 139 10.58 -30.89 -5.26
C PRO A 139 11.20 -30.75 -3.87
N THR A 140 11.86 -29.62 -3.58
CA THR A 140 12.45 -29.37 -2.27
C THR A 140 11.50 -28.61 -1.33
N PRO A 141 11.52 -28.89 -0.01
CA PRO A 141 10.78 -28.15 1.00
C PRO A 141 11.01 -26.63 0.96
N LEU A 142 9.91 -25.89 0.85
CA LEU A 142 9.80 -24.43 0.87
C LEU A 142 8.92 -23.99 2.05
N ALA A 143 9.28 -22.90 2.73
CA ALA A 143 8.51 -22.33 3.84
C ALA A 143 7.25 -21.58 3.38
N CYS A 144 6.09 -22.05 3.85
CA CYS A 144 4.79 -21.39 3.72
C CYS A 144 4.21 -20.99 5.07
N ARG A 145 3.18 -20.14 5.04
CA ARG A 145 2.29 -19.81 6.16
C ARG A 145 0.85 -20.08 5.72
N THR A 146 0.10 -20.88 6.49
CA THR A 146 -1.34 -21.10 6.22
C THR A 146 -2.12 -19.81 6.45
N HIS A 147 -2.81 -19.32 5.43
CA HIS A 147 -3.75 -18.21 5.45
C HIS A 147 -5.19 -18.75 5.37
N THR A 148 -6.16 -17.96 5.82
CA THR A 148 -7.59 -18.30 5.80
C THR A 148 -8.33 -17.38 4.84
N ALA A 149 -9.27 -17.92 4.06
CA ALA A 149 -10.11 -17.14 3.16
C ALA A 149 -10.94 -16.10 3.93
N LEU A 150 -10.87 -14.84 3.48
CA LEU A 150 -11.56 -13.71 4.11
C LEU A 150 -13.05 -13.60 3.71
N ASP A 151 -13.51 -14.48 2.81
CA ASP A 151 -14.92 -14.61 2.39
C ASP A 151 -15.82 -15.34 3.40
N GLY A 152 -15.27 -15.78 4.53
CA GLY A 152 -15.99 -16.50 5.58
C GLY A 152 -16.18 -18.00 5.31
N SER A 153 -15.66 -18.53 4.20
CA SER A 153 -15.70 -19.98 3.91
C SER A 153 -14.85 -20.82 4.86
N GLY A 154 -13.86 -20.22 5.53
CA GLY A 154 -12.90 -20.93 6.37
C GLY A 154 -11.87 -21.77 5.58
N ALA A 155 -11.83 -21.66 4.25
CA ALA A 155 -10.87 -22.37 3.43
C ALA A 155 -9.43 -21.92 3.75
N GLY A 156 -8.53 -22.88 3.94
CA GLY A 156 -7.10 -22.62 4.15
C GLY A 156 -6.31 -22.63 2.83
N MET A 157 -5.24 -21.85 2.76
CA MET A 157 -4.26 -21.88 1.66
C MET A 157 -2.85 -21.65 2.22
N ASP A 158 -1.89 -22.48 1.84
CA ASP A 158 -0.49 -22.31 2.25
C ASP A 158 0.22 -21.34 1.31
N VAL A 159 0.64 -20.20 1.83
CA VAL A 159 1.24 -19.12 1.04
C VAL A 159 2.76 -19.07 1.32
N PRO A 160 3.63 -19.14 0.30
CA PRO A 160 5.07 -19.03 0.46
C PRO A 160 5.51 -17.73 1.14
N VAL A 161 6.37 -17.86 2.15
CA VAL A 161 6.86 -16.73 2.97
C VAL A 161 7.54 -15.65 2.11
N TYR A 162 8.28 -16.06 1.07
CA TYR A 162 8.99 -15.13 0.20
C TYR A 162 8.07 -14.16 -0.57
N LEU A 163 6.77 -14.42 -0.70
CA LEU A 163 5.87 -13.52 -1.42
C LEU A 163 5.66 -12.18 -0.69
N HIS A 164 5.77 -12.18 0.65
CA HIS A 164 5.45 -11.02 1.50
C HIS A 164 6.61 -10.59 2.42
N THR A 165 7.62 -11.45 2.64
CA THR A 165 8.78 -11.12 3.49
C THR A 165 10.10 -11.16 2.68
N PRO A 166 10.50 -10.06 2.00
CA PRO A 166 11.76 -10.00 1.25
C PRO A 166 13.01 -10.31 2.05
N SER A 167 13.06 -9.92 3.34
CA SER A 167 14.20 -10.21 4.20
C SER A 167 14.38 -11.71 4.49
N TYR A 168 13.38 -12.56 4.22
CA TYR A 168 13.52 -14.01 4.31
C TYR A 168 14.52 -14.55 3.26
N LEU A 169 14.63 -13.85 2.13
CA LEU A 169 15.61 -14.15 1.09
C LEU A 169 17.01 -13.65 1.44
N SER A 170 17.11 -12.55 2.19
CA SER A 170 18.37 -12.02 2.76
C SER A 170 18.99 -12.94 3.83
N ALA A 171 18.19 -13.82 4.45
CA ALA A 171 18.72 -14.83 5.37
C ALA A 171 19.71 -15.78 4.64
N THR A 172 20.71 -16.27 5.38
CA THR A 172 21.63 -17.27 4.82
C THR A 172 20.90 -18.60 4.54
N PRO A 173 21.36 -19.39 3.55
CA PRO A 173 20.82 -20.74 3.33
C PRO A 173 20.92 -21.66 4.57
N HIS A 174 21.85 -21.39 5.50
CA HIS A 174 21.92 -22.11 6.77
C HIS A 174 20.75 -21.76 7.70
N GLN A 175 20.41 -20.47 7.83
CA GLN A 175 19.27 -20.03 8.66
C GLN A 175 17.94 -20.57 8.13
N ARG A 176 17.73 -20.57 6.80
CA ARG A 176 16.54 -21.21 6.20
C ARG A 176 16.49 -22.72 6.44
N ARG A 177 17.61 -23.43 6.29
CA ARG A 177 17.69 -24.87 6.62
C ARG A 177 17.41 -25.21 8.08
N ALA A 178 17.71 -24.31 9.02
CA ALA A 178 17.35 -24.49 10.43
C ALA A 178 15.82 -24.45 10.66
N LEU A 179 15.05 -23.86 9.73
CA LEU A 179 13.59 -23.87 9.68
C LEU A 179 13.04 -25.01 8.79
N GLY A 180 13.90 -25.92 8.32
CA GLY A 180 13.55 -27.01 7.40
C GLY A 180 13.39 -26.60 5.93
N ASP A 181 13.57 -25.33 5.60
CA ASP A 181 13.53 -24.82 4.23
C ASP A 181 14.85 -25.12 3.49
N THR A 182 14.73 -25.80 2.35
CA THR A 182 15.85 -26.20 1.48
C THR A 182 15.66 -25.71 0.05
N PHE A 183 14.73 -24.80 -0.19
CA PHE A 183 14.39 -24.33 -1.52
C PHE A 183 15.41 -23.31 -2.06
N ASP A 184 15.72 -23.41 -3.36
CA ASP A 184 16.51 -22.38 -4.05
C ASP A 184 15.60 -21.30 -4.65
N TYR A 185 15.52 -20.19 -3.92
CA TYR A 185 14.73 -19.02 -4.30
C TYR A 185 15.27 -18.24 -5.50
N SER A 186 16.45 -18.57 -6.04
CA SER A 186 17.12 -17.82 -7.12
C SER A 186 16.22 -17.47 -8.32
N THR A 187 15.28 -18.36 -8.67
CA THR A 187 14.38 -18.21 -9.82
C THR A 187 13.11 -17.37 -9.56
N VAL A 188 12.73 -17.23 -8.28
CA VAL A 188 11.48 -16.59 -7.82
C VAL A 188 11.70 -15.34 -6.97
N ALA A 189 12.91 -15.09 -6.47
CA ALA A 189 13.27 -13.96 -5.62
C ALA A 189 12.80 -12.60 -6.17
N ARG A 190 12.85 -12.42 -7.50
CA ARG A 190 12.33 -11.26 -8.24
C ARG A 190 10.85 -10.91 -8.04
N TYR A 191 10.04 -11.83 -7.49
CA TYR A 191 8.64 -11.58 -7.17
C TYR A 191 8.41 -11.26 -5.69
N SER A 192 9.46 -11.27 -4.88
CA SER A 192 9.41 -10.97 -3.45
C SER A 192 9.25 -9.47 -3.21
N THR A 193 8.20 -9.09 -2.51
CA THR A 193 7.84 -7.70 -2.18
C THR A 193 7.17 -7.69 -0.81
N ASN A 194 7.12 -6.54 -0.12
CA ASN A 194 6.31 -6.40 1.09
C ASN A 194 4.79 -6.30 0.81
N ASN A 195 4.39 -6.03 -0.45
CA ASN A 195 3.00 -5.86 -0.89
C ASN A 195 2.02 -6.87 -0.27
N GLY A 196 0.93 -6.35 0.29
CA GLY A 196 -0.08 -7.16 0.96
C GLY A 196 0.25 -7.44 2.43
N THR A 197 1.31 -6.85 2.96
CA THR A 197 1.52 -6.71 4.41
C THR A 197 0.88 -5.39 4.84
N ALA A 198 0.25 -5.35 6.01
CA ALA A 198 -0.17 -4.09 6.61
C ALA A 198 -0.31 -4.18 8.13
N ILE A 199 -0.27 -3.05 8.81
CA ILE A 199 -0.65 -2.90 10.22
C ILE A 199 -1.95 -2.08 10.38
N GLY A 200 -2.67 -2.33 11.47
CA GLY A 200 -3.83 -1.55 11.88
C GLY A 200 -3.98 -1.53 13.40
N ALA A 201 -4.79 -0.60 13.91
CA ALA A 201 -5.15 -0.59 15.32
C ALA A 201 -6.18 -1.68 15.68
N THR A 202 -6.68 -2.40 14.67
CA THR A 202 -7.33 -3.71 14.73
C THR A 202 -6.85 -4.56 13.56
N ASP A 203 -7.06 -5.88 13.62
CA ASP A 203 -6.91 -6.80 12.49
C ASP A 203 -7.72 -6.37 11.26
N THR A 204 -8.93 -5.86 11.47
CA THR A 204 -9.87 -5.43 10.44
C THR A 204 -9.35 -4.20 9.70
N GLU A 205 -8.79 -3.22 10.41
CA GLU A 205 -8.09 -2.09 9.78
C GLU A 205 -6.87 -2.54 8.96
N ALA A 206 -6.10 -3.49 9.50
CA ALA A 206 -4.93 -4.02 8.84
C ALA A 206 -5.31 -4.75 7.54
N PHE A 207 -6.34 -5.61 7.56
CA PHE A 207 -6.83 -6.30 6.37
C PHE A 207 -7.42 -5.34 5.32
N VAL A 208 -8.11 -4.27 5.72
CA VAL A 208 -8.56 -3.22 4.78
C VAL A 208 -7.37 -2.59 4.07
N HIS A 209 -6.33 -2.18 4.81
CA HIS A 209 -5.15 -1.54 4.23
C HIS A 209 -4.37 -2.51 3.34
N ALA A 210 -4.12 -3.75 3.78
CA ALA A 210 -3.41 -4.77 3.00
C ALA A 210 -4.12 -5.12 1.67
N LEU A 211 -5.46 -5.23 1.69
CA LEU A 211 -6.24 -5.46 0.48
C LEU A 211 -6.27 -4.24 -0.44
N ALA A 212 -6.38 -3.03 0.11
CA ALA A 212 -6.32 -1.79 -0.65
C ALA A 212 -4.97 -1.63 -1.35
N GLU A 213 -3.86 -1.90 -0.65
CA GLU A 213 -2.52 -1.91 -1.26
C GLU A 213 -2.41 -2.98 -2.36
N THR A 214 -2.89 -4.20 -2.11
CA THR A 214 -2.83 -5.27 -3.13
C THR A 214 -3.57 -4.86 -4.42
N VAL A 215 -4.72 -4.17 -4.30
CA VAL A 215 -5.48 -3.62 -5.43
C VAL A 215 -4.74 -2.45 -6.10
N GLU A 216 -4.08 -1.59 -5.32
CA GLU A 216 -3.25 -0.50 -5.83
C GLU A 216 -2.08 -1.02 -6.67
N ARG A 217 -1.40 -2.09 -6.21
CA ARG A 217 -0.31 -2.74 -6.95
C ARG A 217 -0.77 -3.56 -8.15
N ASP A 218 -1.98 -4.14 -8.13
CA ASP A 218 -2.64 -4.68 -9.33
C ASP A 218 -2.86 -3.56 -10.35
N ALA A 219 -3.50 -2.46 -9.95
CA ALA A 219 -3.80 -1.33 -10.82
C ALA A 219 -2.55 -0.70 -11.45
N LEU A 220 -1.48 -0.52 -10.66
CA LEU A 220 -0.18 -0.07 -11.16
C LEU A 220 0.44 -1.07 -12.14
N SER A 221 0.37 -2.37 -11.84
CA SER A 221 0.87 -3.42 -12.74
C SER A 221 0.13 -3.43 -14.08
N MET A 222 -1.20 -3.27 -14.04
CA MET A 222 -2.04 -3.19 -15.23
C MET A 222 -1.66 -1.98 -16.08
N LEU A 223 -1.59 -0.78 -15.48
CA LEU A 223 -1.16 0.47 -16.12
C LEU A 223 0.21 0.35 -16.79
N LEU A 224 1.21 -0.20 -16.09
CA LEU A 224 2.56 -0.37 -16.63
C LEU A 224 2.59 -1.36 -17.79
N SER A 225 1.84 -2.47 -17.68
CA SER A 225 1.78 -3.47 -18.75
C SER A 225 1.09 -2.91 -20.02
N SER A 226 -0.08 -2.28 -19.87
CA SER A 226 -0.84 -1.70 -20.98
C SER A 226 -0.12 -0.51 -21.63
N THR A 227 0.68 0.26 -20.88
CA THR A 227 1.38 1.44 -21.42
C THR A 227 2.67 1.09 -22.17
N PHE A 228 3.44 0.10 -21.68
CA PHE A 228 4.82 -0.14 -22.15
C PHE A 228 5.03 -1.44 -22.93
N LEU A 229 4.12 -2.42 -22.78
CA LEU A 229 4.21 -3.74 -23.41
C LEU A 229 3.13 -3.98 -24.47
N ASP A 230 2.00 -3.27 -24.41
CA ASP A 230 0.98 -3.30 -25.45
C ASP A 230 1.48 -2.58 -26.72
N PRO A 231 1.32 -3.14 -27.94
CA PRO A 231 1.57 -2.41 -29.18
C PRO A 231 0.59 -1.24 -29.43
N HIS A 232 -0.61 -1.28 -28.84
CA HIS A 232 -1.68 -0.30 -29.04
C HIS A 232 -2.18 0.24 -27.67
N PRO A 233 -1.34 0.97 -26.92
CA PRO A 233 -1.68 1.44 -25.58
C PRO A 233 -2.88 2.40 -25.61
N GLU A 234 -3.89 2.12 -24.79
CA GLU A 234 -4.99 3.06 -24.53
C GLU A 234 -4.47 4.38 -23.92
N PRO A 235 -5.08 5.54 -24.25
CA PRO A 235 -4.70 6.83 -23.67
C PRO A 235 -4.72 6.84 -22.14
N LEU A 236 -3.68 7.43 -21.53
CA LEU A 236 -3.66 7.68 -20.09
C LEU A 236 -4.88 8.51 -19.67
N ARG A 237 -5.48 8.17 -18.53
CA ARG A 237 -6.60 8.91 -17.94
C ARG A 237 -6.05 9.92 -16.94
N VAL A 238 -6.13 11.21 -17.24
CA VAL A 238 -5.69 12.30 -16.35
C VAL A 238 -6.91 12.95 -15.72
N VAL A 239 -6.91 13.13 -14.40
CA VAL A 239 -7.97 13.87 -13.69
C VAL A 239 -7.79 15.37 -13.92
N ASP A 240 -8.87 16.06 -14.30
CA ASP A 240 -8.93 17.53 -14.36
C ASP A 240 -8.83 18.13 -12.93
N PRO A 241 -7.77 18.89 -12.58
CA PRO A 241 -7.62 19.48 -11.25
C PRO A 241 -8.75 20.45 -10.85
N THR A 242 -9.45 21.05 -11.81
CA THR A 242 -10.57 21.96 -11.54
C THR A 242 -11.81 21.22 -11.04
N SER A 243 -11.93 19.93 -11.40
CA SER A 243 -13.04 19.05 -10.99
C SER A 243 -12.83 18.42 -9.61
N LEU A 244 -11.64 18.54 -9.01
CA LEU A 244 -11.36 18.01 -7.68
C LEU A 244 -12.19 18.74 -6.59
N PRO A 245 -12.60 18.02 -5.53
CA PRO A 245 -12.99 18.64 -4.25
C PRO A 245 -11.95 19.65 -3.76
N GLU A 246 -12.39 20.71 -3.07
CA GLU A 246 -11.52 21.81 -2.62
C GLU A 246 -10.29 21.33 -1.82
N ASP A 247 -10.47 20.37 -0.90
CA ASP A 247 -9.40 19.83 -0.07
C ASP A 247 -8.37 19.01 -0.87
N LEU A 248 -8.83 18.30 -1.92
CA LEU A 248 -7.95 17.60 -2.84
C LEU A 248 -7.24 18.55 -3.81
N ARG A 249 -7.93 19.60 -4.29
CA ARG A 249 -7.32 20.63 -5.14
C ARG A 249 -6.20 21.36 -4.39
N GLN A 250 -6.43 21.75 -3.13
CA GLN A 250 -5.40 22.36 -2.29
C GLN A 250 -4.19 21.43 -2.10
N LEU A 251 -4.43 20.14 -1.83
CA LEU A 251 -3.35 19.15 -1.70
C LEU A 251 -2.57 18.96 -3.01
N HIS A 252 -3.27 18.93 -4.15
CA HIS A 252 -2.66 18.85 -5.48
C HIS A 252 -1.82 20.09 -5.80
N THR A 253 -2.30 21.30 -5.49
CA THR A 253 -1.50 22.54 -5.58
C THR A 253 -0.27 22.49 -4.70
N ARG A 254 -0.37 22.07 -3.42
CA ARG A 254 0.79 21.90 -2.54
C ARG A 254 1.83 20.93 -3.11
N ALA A 255 1.40 19.83 -3.74
CA ALA A 255 2.30 18.88 -4.39
C ALA A 255 3.03 19.48 -5.60
N GLN A 256 2.35 20.30 -6.41
CA GLN A 256 2.97 21.07 -7.49
C GLN A 256 3.98 22.11 -6.96
N ASP A 257 3.56 22.93 -6.00
CA ASP A 257 4.38 24.01 -5.44
C ASP A 257 5.69 23.47 -4.84
N ARG A 258 5.62 22.35 -4.10
CA ARG A 258 6.78 21.68 -3.52
C ARG A 258 7.69 21.07 -4.59
N SER A 259 7.12 20.34 -5.55
CA SER A 259 7.92 19.66 -6.58
C SER A 259 8.55 20.61 -7.60
N GLY A 260 8.06 21.85 -7.69
CA GLY A 260 8.50 22.84 -8.67
C GLY A 260 8.14 22.47 -10.11
N THR A 261 7.21 21.53 -10.31
CA THR A 261 6.84 21.00 -11.63
C THR A 261 5.35 20.65 -11.70
N ALA A 262 4.89 20.24 -12.88
CA ALA A 262 3.55 19.71 -13.06
C ALA A 262 3.44 18.32 -12.39
N VAL A 263 2.35 18.13 -11.63
CA VAL A 263 1.98 16.85 -11.03
C VAL A 263 0.67 16.42 -11.67
N TRP A 264 0.67 15.26 -12.33
CA TRP A 264 -0.53 14.68 -12.93
C TRP A 264 -1.13 13.66 -11.98
N LEU A 265 -2.44 13.75 -11.75
CA LEU A 265 -3.20 12.72 -11.04
C LEU A 265 -3.82 11.79 -12.10
N LEU A 266 -3.23 10.61 -12.24
CA LEU A 266 -3.69 9.57 -13.17
C LEU A 266 -4.75 8.69 -12.51
N GLU A 267 -5.78 8.35 -13.27
CA GLU A 267 -6.87 7.47 -12.87
C GLU A 267 -6.55 6.06 -13.43
N MET A 268 -6.30 5.09 -12.55
CA MET A 268 -5.81 3.75 -12.91
C MET A 268 -6.74 2.60 -12.47
N THR A 269 -7.99 2.91 -12.11
CA THR A 269 -9.03 1.92 -11.76
C THR A 269 -9.17 0.87 -12.84
N THR A 270 -9.08 -0.39 -12.42
CA THR A 270 -9.17 -1.58 -13.30
C THR A 270 -10.62 -2.06 -13.42
N ASP A 271 -10.82 -3.19 -14.07
CA ASP A 271 -12.09 -3.92 -14.12
C ASP A 271 -12.67 -4.27 -12.74
N LEU A 272 -11.85 -4.28 -11.67
CA LEU A 272 -12.33 -4.46 -10.29
C LEU A 272 -13.24 -3.33 -9.81
N GLY A 273 -13.23 -2.16 -10.47
CA GLY A 273 -14.09 -1.02 -10.12
C GLY A 273 -13.76 -0.35 -8.78
N ILE A 274 -12.64 -0.69 -8.15
CA ILE A 274 -12.14 -0.05 -6.92
C ILE A 274 -11.28 1.16 -7.32
N PRO A 275 -11.66 2.39 -6.93
CA PRO A 275 -10.92 3.60 -7.27
C PRO A 275 -9.42 3.49 -6.94
N ALA A 276 -8.58 3.67 -7.95
CA ALA A 276 -7.12 3.66 -7.82
C ALA A 276 -6.51 4.83 -8.59
N PHE A 277 -5.56 5.54 -7.97
CA PHE A 277 -4.92 6.72 -8.53
C PHE A 277 -3.40 6.66 -8.41
N HIS A 278 -2.73 7.30 -9.37
CA HIS A 278 -1.29 7.47 -9.40
C HIS A 278 -0.96 8.96 -9.58
N ALA A 279 -0.41 9.59 -8.55
CA ALA A 279 0.19 10.91 -8.65
C ALA A 279 1.59 10.77 -9.26
N TYR A 280 1.84 11.48 -10.36
CA TYR A 280 3.04 11.34 -11.18
C TYR A 280 3.68 12.71 -11.49
N ALA A 281 5.00 12.78 -11.37
CA ALA A 281 5.81 13.82 -12.00
C ALA A 281 7.05 13.18 -12.67
N PRO A 282 7.71 13.89 -13.61
CA PRO A 282 8.86 13.33 -14.34
C PRO A 282 10.05 13.16 -13.41
N ALA A 283 10.99 12.29 -13.77
CA ALA A 283 12.11 11.97 -12.89
C ALA A 283 13.03 13.17 -12.60
N ARG A 284 13.31 13.42 -11.33
CA ARG A 284 14.33 14.37 -10.85
C ARG A 284 15.57 13.58 -10.47
N GLN A 285 16.71 13.86 -11.13
CA GLN A 285 17.99 13.16 -10.91
C GLN A 285 17.92 11.62 -11.03
N GLY A 286 16.97 11.09 -11.82
CA GLY A 286 16.73 9.65 -11.98
C GLY A 286 15.69 9.06 -11.02
N HIS A 287 15.14 9.87 -10.10
CA HIS A 287 14.09 9.46 -9.17
C HIS A 287 12.72 9.93 -9.67
N HIS A 288 11.81 8.98 -9.89
CA HIS A 288 10.43 9.29 -10.19
C HIS A 288 9.73 9.72 -8.90
N MET A 289 9.26 10.97 -8.86
CA MET A 289 8.41 11.45 -7.78
C MET A 289 7.00 10.92 -8.07
N VAL A 290 6.57 9.98 -7.24
CA VAL A 290 5.35 9.21 -7.46
C VAL A 290 4.64 8.97 -6.15
N GLY A 291 3.32 8.83 -6.22
CA GLY A 291 2.52 8.28 -5.12
C GLY A 291 1.32 7.54 -5.65
N TYR A 292 0.83 6.60 -4.86
CA TYR A 292 -0.25 5.71 -5.24
C TYR A 292 -1.34 5.68 -4.16
N GLY A 293 -2.55 5.29 -4.55
CA GLY A 293 -3.65 5.16 -3.62
C GLY A 293 -4.82 4.42 -4.21
N ALA A 294 -5.25 3.33 -3.57
CA ALA A 294 -6.55 2.71 -3.81
C ALA A 294 -7.43 2.74 -2.55
N SER A 295 -8.75 2.86 -2.75
CA SER A 295 -9.77 2.82 -1.70
C SER A 295 -11.16 2.71 -2.36
N LEU A 296 -12.14 2.14 -1.65
CA LEU A 296 -13.55 2.24 -2.06
C LEU A 296 -14.06 3.69 -2.10
N CYS A 297 -13.38 4.62 -1.41
CA CYS A 297 -13.61 6.05 -1.50
C CYS A 297 -12.60 6.69 -2.46
N ALA A 298 -13.06 7.12 -3.65
CA ALA A 298 -12.21 7.78 -4.65
C ALA A 298 -11.50 9.03 -4.10
N THR A 299 -12.16 9.79 -3.22
CA THR A 299 -11.56 10.95 -2.55
C THR A 299 -10.41 10.54 -1.63
N HIS A 300 -10.51 9.39 -0.95
CA HIS A 300 -9.43 8.88 -0.12
C HIS A 300 -8.29 8.26 -0.95
N ALA A 301 -8.62 7.55 -2.02
CA ALA A 301 -7.65 6.99 -2.96
C ALA A 301 -6.78 8.10 -3.60
N ALA A 302 -7.41 9.15 -4.13
CA ALA A 302 -6.72 10.31 -4.68
C ALA A 302 -5.90 11.08 -3.62
N ARG A 303 -6.43 11.22 -2.40
CA ARG A 303 -5.71 11.79 -1.25
C ARG A 303 -4.43 11.02 -0.95
N ARG A 304 -4.51 9.69 -0.82
CA ARG A 304 -3.36 8.82 -0.54
C ARG A 304 -2.28 8.96 -1.61
N ALA A 305 -2.66 8.99 -2.89
CA ALA A 305 -1.71 9.15 -3.99
C ALA A 305 -0.94 10.48 -3.91
N LEU A 306 -1.62 11.59 -3.61
CA LEU A 306 -0.99 12.90 -3.46
C LEU A 306 -0.17 13.03 -2.16
N GLU A 307 -0.65 12.47 -1.04
CA GLU A 307 0.08 12.44 0.23
C GLU A 307 1.34 11.58 0.13
N GLU A 308 1.32 10.46 -0.61
CA GLU A 308 2.50 9.63 -0.88
C GLU A 308 3.49 10.31 -1.83
N PHE A 309 3.01 11.03 -2.84
CA PHE A 309 3.88 11.83 -3.71
C PHE A 309 4.67 12.88 -2.91
N VAL A 310 4.00 13.60 -2.00
CA VAL A 310 4.65 14.58 -1.11
C VAL A 310 5.63 13.87 -0.17
N GLN A 311 5.29 12.68 0.32
CA GLN A 311 6.17 11.87 1.18
C GLN A 311 7.44 11.41 0.46
N VAL A 312 7.33 10.88 -0.75
CA VAL A 312 8.49 10.46 -1.57
C VAL A 312 9.41 11.64 -1.87
N LEU A 313 8.84 12.82 -2.17
CA LEU A 313 9.61 14.04 -2.39
C LEU A 313 10.31 14.52 -1.10
N ALA A 314 9.61 14.54 0.03
CA ALA A 314 10.19 14.92 1.33
C ALA A 314 11.36 14.00 1.74
N ILE A 315 11.23 12.69 1.52
CA ILE A 315 12.28 11.70 1.74
C ILE A 315 13.48 11.96 0.81
N PHE A 316 13.23 12.14 -0.48
CA PHE A 316 14.26 12.42 -1.47
C PHE A 316 15.03 13.74 -1.22
N GLU A 317 14.39 14.72 -0.58
CA GLU A 317 15.02 16.01 -0.23
C GLU A 317 15.95 15.94 1.00
N HIS A 318 15.79 14.93 1.86
CA HIS A 318 16.48 14.82 3.15
C HIS A 318 17.39 13.60 3.30
N GLU A 319 17.24 12.58 2.45
CA GLU A 319 17.93 11.30 2.56
C GLU A 319 18.55 10.85 1.23
N ASP A 320 19.79 10.37 1.27
CA ASP A 320 20.46 9.77 0.11
C ASP A 320 19.84 8.40 -0.23
N HIS A 321 18.87 8.41 -1.14
CA HIS A 321 18.36 7.19 -1.78
C HIS A 321 19.00 7.06 -3.17
N PRO A 322 19.62 5.91 -3.51
CA PRO A 322 20.03 5.65 -4.88
C PRO A 322 18.80 5.33 -5.77
N PRO A 323 18.82 5.66 -7.07
CA PRO A 323 17.74 5.27 -7.97
C PRO A 323 17.69 3.74 -8.14
N PRO A 324 16.53 3.15 -8.50
CA PRO A 324 16.42 1.71 -8.70
C PRO A 324 17.44 1.16 -9.70
N ASP A 325 18.11 0.06 -9.36
CA ASP A 325 19.04 -0.60 -10.29
C ASP A 325 18.26 -1.36 -11.37
N LEU A 326 18.18 -0.75 -12.56
CA LEU A 326 17.53 -1.35 -13.73
C LEU A 326 18.49 -2.18 -14.61
N ALA A 327 19.73 -2.46 -14.17
CA ALA A 327 20.72 -3.17 -14.99
C ALA A 327 20.26 -4.57 -15.41
N ALA A 328 19.49 -5.28 -14.56
CA ALA A 328 18.89 -6.58 -14.88
C ALA A 328 17.90 -6.52 -16.06
N LEU A 329 17.30 -5.34 -16.33
CA LEU A 329 16.35 -5.13 -17.42
C LEU A 329 17.02 -4.72 -18.74
N SER A 330 18.32 -4.41 -18.73
CA SER A 330 19.07 -3.90 -19.90
C SER A 330 18.97 -4.76 -21.16
N ARG A 331 18.82 -6.09 -21.01
CA ARG A 331 18.66 -7.06 -22.10
C ARG A 331 17.22 -7.17 -22.64
N HIS A 332 16.27 -6.47 -22.03
CA HIS A 332 14.84 -6.56 -22.32
C HIS A 332 14.25 -5.16 -22.54
N PRO A 333 14.39 -4.55 -23.73
CA PRO A 333 14.07 -3.13 -23.94
C PRO A 333 12.65 -2.71 -23.53
N ALA A 334 11.66 -3.59 -23.69
CA ALA A 334 10.28 -3.33 -23.27
C ALA A 334 10.13 -3.32 -21.74
N LEU A 335 10.79 -4.25 -21.03
CA LEU A 335 10.84 -4.26 -19.56
C LEU A 335 11.65 -3.08 -19.03
N LEU A 336 12.73 -2.66 -19.71
CA LEU A 336 13.49 -1.48 -19.32
C LEU A 336 12.67 -0.19 -19.44
N ARG A 337 11.80 -0.06 -20.46
CA ARG A 337 10.83 1.06 -20.51
C ARG A 337 9.83 0.99 -19.36
N ALA A 338 9.25 -0.17 -19.10
CA ALA A 338 8.31 -0.36 -17.99
C ALA A 338 8.93 -0.08 -16.62
N GLY A 339 10.16 -0.54 -16.38
CA GLY A 339 10.90 -0.31 -15.14
C GLY A 339 11.38 1.14 -14.96
N ARG A 340 11.56 1.88 -16.06
CA ARG A 340 11.71 3.34 -16.02
C ARG A 340 10.40 4.08 -15.76
N ALA A 341 9.23 3.48 -16.04
CA ALA A 341 7.91 4.08 -15.82
C ALA A 341 7.80 5.56 -16.29
N ASP A 342 8.47 5.94 -17.38
CA ASP A 342 8.41 7.30 -17.91
C ASP A 342 7.12 7.49 -18.72
N LEU A 343 6.09 7.98 -18.03
CA LEU A 343 4.79 8.29 -18.60
C LEU A 343 4.78 9.61 -19.38
N THR A 344 5.82 10.45 -19.28
CA THR A 344 5.89 11.77 -19.92
C THR A 344 5.52 11.77 -21.42
N PRO A 345 6.03 10.83 -22.26
CA PRO A 345 5.66 10.77 -23.68
C PRO A 345 4.17 10.45 -23.93
N HIS A 346 3.52 9.77 -22.99
CA HIS A 346 2.13 9.32 -23.07
C HIS A 346 1.12 10.37 -22.55
N LEU A 347 1.59 11.43 -21.87
CA LEU A 347 0.74 12.51 -21.38
C LEU A 347 0.18 13.40 -22.50
N ALA A 348 0.89 13.51 -23.63
CA ALA A 348 0.48 14.37 -24.75
C ALA A 348 -0.81 13.88 -25.46
N SER A 349 -1.09 12.59 -25.40
CA SER A 349 -2.31 11.97 -25.94
C SER A 349 -3.33 11.60 -24.85
N ALA A 350 -3.10 11.99 -23.60
CA ALA A 350 -3.92 11.59 -22.46
C ALA A 350 -5.36 12.12 -22.56
N ARG A 351 -6.32 11.29 -22.14
CA ARG A 351 -7.72 11.66 -22.00
C ARG A 351 -7.94 12.32 -20.64
N VAL A 352 -8.28 13.61 -20.66
CA VAL A 352 -8.68 14.35 -19.46
C VAL A 352 -10.10 13.93 -19.04
N LEU A 353 -10.31 13.66 -17.76
CA LEU A 353 -11.57 13.22 -17.15
C LEU A 353 -11.92 14.09 -15.94
N ALA A 354 -13.22 14.32 -15.73
CA ALA A 354 -13.70 14.91 -14.48
C ALA A 354 -13.58 13.88 -13.32
N PHE A 355 -13.14 14.35 -12.16
CA PHE A 355 -13.10 13.58 -10.93
C PHE A 355 -14.50 13.12 -10.54
N THR A 356 -14.65 11.82 -10.27
CA THR A 356 -15.91 11.22 -9.86
C THR A 356 -15.77 10.64 -8.45
N ALA A 357 -16.47 11.24 -7.49
CA ALA A 357 -16.51 10.73 -6.12
C ALA A 357 -17.33 9.44 -6.03
N THR A 358 -16.90 8.48 -5.20
CA THR A 358 -17.64 7.25 -4.89
C THR A 358 -18.16 7.26 -3.46
N THR A 359 -19.24 6.51 -3.23
CA THR A 359 -19.71 6.19 -1.88
C THR A 359 -18.91 5.02 -1.32
N ALA A 360 -18.50 5.12 -0.06
CA ALA A 360 -17.76 4.07 0.64
C ALA A 360 -18.46 3.68 1.95
N PRO A 361 -18.18 2.48 2.50
CA PRO A 361 -18.61 2.10 3.83
C PRO A 361 -18.08 3.06 4.90
N VAL A 362 -18.80 3.20 6.02
CA VAL A 362 -18.44 4.13 7.11
C VAL A 362 -17.68 3.46 8.26
N SER A 363 -17.27 2.20 8.10
CA SER A 363 -16.54 1.43 9.12
C SER A 363 -15.57 0.43 8.49
N PRO A 364 -14.48 0.03 9.19
CA PRO A 364 -13.48 -0.89 8.63
C PRO A 364 -14.07 -2.25 8.26
N ALA A 365 -14.98 -2.79 9.09
CA ALA A 365 -15.67 -4.04 8.79
C ALA A 365 -16.54 -3.94 7.52
N GLY A 366 -17.15 -2.77 7.27
CA GLY A 366 -17.89 -2.52 6.04
C GLY A 366 -16.99 -2.43 4.81
N HIS A 367 -15.82 -1.80 4.95
CA HIS A 367 -14.79 -1.76 3.91
C HIS A 367 -14.25 -3.16 3.59
N LEU A 368 -13.87 -3.94 4.60
CA LEU A 368 -13.38 -5.31 4.46
C LEU A 368 -14.40 -6.18 3.71
N ALA A 369 -15.65 -6.20 4.19
CA ALA A 369 -16.72 -6.97 3.56
C ALA A 369 -17.04 -6.53 2.11
N ALA A 370 -16.78 -5.26 1.76
CA ALA A 370 -16.96 -4.74 0.41
C ALA A 370 -15.78 -5.08 -0.51
N LEU A 371 -14.54 -4.93 -0.05
CA LEU A 371 -13.33 -5.33 -0.78
C LEU A 371 -13.33 -6.83 -1.08
N VAL A 372 -13.59 -7.67 -0.05
CA VAL A 372 -13.68 -9.12 -0.20
C VAL A 372 -14.77 -9.51 -1.20
N ARG A 373 -15.95 -8.90 -1.12
CA ARG A 373 -17.05 -9.18 -2.06
C ARG A 373 -16.70 -8.83 -3.50
N VAL A 374 -16.05 -7.68 -3.73
CA VAL A 374 -15.63 -7.25 -5.09
C VAL A 374 -14.59 -8.21 -5.65
N LEU A 375 -13.53 -8.48 -4.89
CA LEU A 375 -12.45 -9.38 -5.29
C LEU A 375 -12.98 -10.79 -5.61
N THR A 376 -13.77 -11.38 -4.72
CA THR A 376 -14.38 -12.70 -4.94
C THR A 376 -15.35 -12.72 -6.13
N ALA A 377 -16.13 -11.65 -6.36
CA ALA A 377 -17.03 -11.55 -7.53
C ALA A 377 -16.28 -11.49 -8.87
N HIS A 378 -15.03 -11.02 -8.87
CA HIS A 378 -14.12 -11.04 -10.02
C HIS A 378 -13.26 -12.31 -10.10
N GLY A 379 -13.52 -13.32 -9.27
CA GLY A 379 -12.79 -14.59 -9.26
C GLY A 379 -11.45 -14.56 -8.53
N HIS A 380 -11.17 -13.50 -7.77
CA HIS A 380 -9.93 -13.30 -7.02
C HIS A 380 -10.21 -13.43 -5.52
N ARG A 381 -10.28 -14.66 -4.98
CA ARG A 381 -10.55 -14.84 -3.55
C ARG A 381 -9.38 -14.30 -2.69
N PRO A 382 -9.63 -13.43 -1.71
CA PRO A 382 -8.59 -12.98 -0.79
C PRO A 382 -8.41 -13.94 0.40
N TYR A 383 -7.16 -14.23 0.73
CA TYR A 383 -6.73 -15.03 1.87
C TYR A 383 -5.88 -14.16 2.81
N GLY A 384 -6.08 -14.27 4.12
CA GLY A 384 -5.39 -13.45 5.12
C GLY A 384 -4.83 -14.25 6.30
N ARG A 385 -3.83 -13.68 6.97
CA ARG A 385 -3.25 -14.17 8.22
C ARG A 385 -2.84 -12.99 9.10
N VAL A 386 -3.05 -13.10 10.41
CA VAL A 386 -2.37 -12.25 11.39
C VAL A 386 -0.93 -12.75 11.59
N LEU A 387 0.06 -11.88 11.37
CA LEU A 387 1.48 -12.14 11.59
C LEU A 387 1.88 -11.90 13.05
N HIS A 388 1.34 -10.84 13.64
CA HIS A 388 1.55 -10.44 15.02
C HIS A 388 0.31 -9.70 15.53
N GLU A 389 -0.08 -9.97 16.78
CA GLU A 389 -1.15 -9.27 17.49
C GLU A 389 -0.65 -8.88 18.87
N ALA A 390 -0.66 -7.59 19.17
CA ALA A 390 -0.31 -7.06 20.48
C ALA A 390 -1.51 -7.19 21.44
N ALA A 391 -1.24 -7.22 22.75
CA ALA A 391 -2.28 -7.42 23.78
C ALA A 391 -3.34 -6.30 23.85
N ASN A 392 -3.16 -5.22 23.08
CA ASN A 392 -4.11 -4.11 22.92
C ASN A 392 -4.92 -4.16 21.60
N GLY A 393 -4.76 -5.20 20.78
CA GLY A 393 -5.44 -5.40 19.49
C GLY A 393 -4.75 -4.78 18.27
N VAL A 394 -3.58 -4.14 18.43
CA VAL A 394 -2.78 -3.69 17.28
C VAL A 394 -2.23 -4.92 16.56
N SER A 395 -2.56 -5.04 15.28
CA SER A 395 -2.32 -6.26 14.50
C SER A 395 -1.57 -5.95 13.20
N THR A 396 -0.53 -6.72 12.93
CA THR A 396 0.13 -6.78 11.63
C THR A 396 -0.33 -8.05 10.91
N VAL A 397 -0.73 -7.92 9.65
CA VAL A 397 -1.32 -8.99 8.84
C VAL A 397 -0.57 -9.15 7.51
N SER A 398 -0.75 -10.30 6.87
CA SER A 398 -0.44 -10.51 5.45
C SER A 398 -1.68 -11.01 4.71
N VAL A 399 -1.86 -10.57 3.46
CA VAL A 399 -2.88 -11.07 2.54
C VAL A 399 -2.27 -11.59 1.25
N CYS A 400 -2.90 -12.61 0.67
CA CYS A 400 -2.64 -13.12 -0.66
C CYS A 400 -3.94 -13.06 -1.46
N VAL A 401 -3.91 -12.55 -2.68
CA VAL A 401 -5.06 -12.51 -3.57
C VAL A 401 -4.65 -13.12 -4.93
N PRO A 402 -4.78 -14.44 -5.11
CA PRO A 402 -4.29 -15.13 -6.29
C PRO A 402 -4.85 -14.56 -7.60
N GLY A 403 -3.99 -14.46 -8.60
CA GLY A 403 -4.31 -13.96 -9.94
C GLY A 403 -4.32 -12.43 -10.09
N LEU A 404 -4.16 -11.64 -9.02
CA LEU A 404 -3.82 -10.22 -9.15
C LEU A 404 -2.36 -10.04 -9.60
N GLU A 405 -2.08 -8.92 -10.25
CA GLU A 405 -0.80 -8.69 -10.93
C GLU A 405 0.34 -8.24 -10.00
N ARG A 406 1.55 -8.70 -10.33
CA ARG A 406 2.80 -8.35 -9.62
C ARG A 406 3.83 -7.66 -10.53
N PHE A 407 3.40 -7.18 -11.70
CA PHE A 407 4.28 -6.56 -12.69
C PHE A 407 4.92 -5.25 -12.19
N PHE A 408 4.30 -4.56 -11.23
CA PHE A 408 4.85 -3.37 -10.58
C PHE A 408 6.30 -3.53 -10.09
N ALA A 409 6.73 -4.74 -9.70
CA ALA A 409 8.11 -5.01 -9.27
C ALA A 409 9.16 -4.67 -10.34
N VAL A 410 8.77 -4.51 -11.61
CA VAL A 410 9.64 -4.03 -12.69
C VAL A 410 10.21 -2.63 -12.41
N THR A 411 9.50 -1.76 -11.69
CA THR A 411 9.99 -0.42 -11.30
C THR A 411 11.06 -0.47 -10.20
N SER A 412 11.20 -1.62 -9.54
CA SER A 412 12.28 -1.94 -8.60
C SER A 412 13.40 -2.76 -9.25
N GLY A 413 13.52 -2.71 -10.58
CA GLY A 413 14.56 -3.41 -11.36
C GLY A 413 14.32 -4.91 -11.55
N GLN A 414 13.23 -5.47 -11.03
CA GLN A 414 13.00 -6.91 -11.06
C GLN A 414 12.59 -7.39 -12.46
N CYS A 415 13.26 -8.42 -12.98
CA CYS A 415 12.94 -9.00 -14.29
C CYS A 415 11.71 -9.92 -14.21
N VAL A 416 10.55 -9.31 -13.99
CA VAL A 416 9.22 -9.93 -13.94
C VAL A 416 8.47 -9.71 -15.25
N VAL A 417 7.40 -10.49 -15.48
CA VAL A 417 6.50 -10.37 -16.63
C VAL A 417 5.05 -10.32 -16.16
N PRO A 418 4.13 -9.68 -16.91
CA PRO A 418 2.71 -9.70 -16.55
C PRO A 418 2.16 -11.12 -16.49
N GLY A 419 1.31 -11.37 -15.50
CA GLY A 419 0.56 -12.58 -15.27
C GLY A 419 -0.60 -12.80 -16.25
N PRO A 420 -1.50 -13.76 -15.97
CA PRO A 420 -2.65 -14.05 -16.84
C PRO A 420 -3.56 -12.84 -17.07
N ARG A 421 -3.75 -12.01 -16.04
CA ARG A 421 -4.70 -10.90 -15.99
C ARG A 421 -4.23 -9.73 -16.86
N GLY A 422 -2.97 -9.31 -16.72
CA GLY A 422 -2.36 -8.28 -17.57
C GLY A 422 -2.25 -8.71 -19.04
N ARG A 423 -1.89 -9.98 -19.31
CA ARG A 423 -1.88 -10.50 -20.68
C ARG A 423 -3.27 -10.57 -21.31
N ALA A 424 -4.30 -10.92 -20.54
CA ALA A 424 -5.69 -10.92 -21.01
C ALA A 424 -6.22 -9.51 -21.29
N HIS A 425 -5.71 -8.49 -20.61
CA HIS A 425 -6.05 -7.09 -20.88
C HIS A 425 -5.44 -6.59 -22.20
N MET A 426 -4.12 -6.75 -22.38
CA MET A 426 -3.43 -6.33 -23.62
C MET A 426 -3.90 -7.07 -24.88
N THR A 427 -4.46 -8.28 -24.74
CA THR A 427 -4.99 -9.06 -25.87
C THR A 427 -6.43 -8.71 -26.25
N ARG A 428 -7.14 -7.92 -25.44
CA ARG A 428 -8.51 -7.42 -25.74
C ARG A 428 -8.52 -6.10 -26.52
N ALA A 429 -7.35 -5.50 -26.74
CA ALA A 429 -7.16 -4.28 -27.52
C ALA A 429 -6.78 -4.53 -29.00
N ASN A 430 -6.76 -5.80 -29.44
CA ASN A 430 -6.60 -6.22 -30.83
C ASN A 430 -7.86 -6.96 -31.32
#